data_AF-A0A959L7Z2-F1
#
_entry.id   AF-A0A959L7Z2-F1
#
_cell.length_a   1.000
_cell.length_b   1.000
_cell.length_c   1.000
_cell.angle_alpha   90.00
_cell.angle_beta   90.00
_cell.angle_gamma   90.00
#
_symmetry.space_group_name_H-M   'P 1'
#
loop_
_entity.id
_entity.type
_entity.pdbx_description
1 polymer ?
#
loop_
_entity_poly.entity_id
_entity_poly.type
_entity_poly.pdbx_seq_one_letter_code
_entity_poly.pdbx_strand_id
1 'polypeptide(L)'
;MDNEKNFESIYSKKVRAGKRRTYFFDVRQTRGDDYFVTITESTKNFHGDGYLRHKIFLYKEDFNRFMAELTETVDYVKNELMPDFDYEQYERRQAEWEAQQEEGGKEDMDWE
;
A
#
# COMPACT_ATOMS: atom_id res chain seq x y z
N MET A 1 -23.10 13.71 -3.87
CA MET A 1 -22.57 12.32 -3.88
C MET A 1 -21.77 12.22 -2.59
N ASP A 2 -22.48 12.00 -1.49
CA ASP A 2 -21.98 12.25 -0.13
C ASP A 2 -22.06 10.95 0.68
N ASN A 3 -21.33 9.93 0.23
CA ASN A 3 -21.21 8.67 0.97
C ASN A 3 -19.76 8.33 1.36
N GLU A 4 -18.82 9.25 1.11
CA GLU A 4 -17.39 9.01 1.36
C GLU A 4 -16.93 9.52 2.74
N LYS A 5 -17.80 10.25 3.47
CA LYS A 5 -17.45 10.83 4.80
C LYS A 5 -17.70 9.92 6.01
N ASN A 6 -18.30 8.73 5.86
CA ASN A 6 -18.77 7.93 7.00
C ASN A 6 -18.03 6.61 7.24
N PHE A 7 -16.88 6.39 6.60
CA PHE A 7 -16.00 5.26 6.88
C PHE A 7 -14.54 5.72 6.88
N GLU A 8 -14.23 6.67 7.76
CA GLU A 8 -12.85 7.01 8.08
C GLU A 8 -12.15 5.75 8.60
N SER A 9 -10.99 5.43 8.01
CA SER A 9 -10.19 4.29 8.46
C SER A 9 -9.68 4.57 9.86
N ILE A 10 -9.92 3.64 10.80
CA ILE A 10 -9.41 3.78 12.18
C ILE A 10 -7.88 3.64 12.24
N TYR A 11 -7.31 3.01 11.22
CA TYR A 11 -5.88 2.88 11.01
C TYR A 11 -5.62 2.80 9.51
N SER A 12 -4.59 3.48 9.04
CA SER A 12 -4.17 3.41 7.64
C SER A 12 -2.66 3.39 7.53
N LYS A 13 -2.14 2.50 6.68
CA LYS A 13 -0.75 2.50 6.24
C LYS A 13 -0.69 2.61 4.73
N LYS A 14 0.25 3.40 4.24
CA LYS A 14 0.49 3.62 2.82
C LYS A 14 1.88 3.14 2.48
N VAL A 15 2.00 2.39 1.38
CA VAL A 15 3.28 1.94 0.83
C VAL A 15 3.36 2.42 -0.61
N ARG A 16 4.31 3.32 -0.90
CA ARG A 16 4.59 3.73 -2.28
C ARG A 16 5.45 2.65 -2.93
N ALA A 17 5.13 2.32 -4.18
CA ALA A 17 5.86 1.33 -4.96
C ALA A 17 6.26 1.97 -6.28
N GLY A 18 7.41 2.65 -6.26
CA GLY A 18 7.87 3.47 -7.38
C GLY A 18 6.95 4.65 -7.69
N LYS A 19 7.06 5.20 -8.91
CA LYS A 19 6.43 6.48 -9.27
C LYS A 19 4.92 6.43 -9.52
N ARG A 20 4.37 5.25 -9.81
CA ARG A 20 3.00 5.13 -10.34
C ARG A 20 2.07 4.25 -9.52
N ARG A 21 2.57 3.54 -8.51
CA ARG A 21 1.77 2.63 -7.71
C ARG A 21 1.84 2.99 -6.23
N THR A 22 0.72 2.87 -5.56
CA THR A 22 0.62 3.05 -4.11
C THR A 22 -0.36 2.03 -3.55
N TYR A 23 0.07 1.30 -2.53
CA TYR A 23 -0.77 0.40 -1.76
C TYR A 23 -1.28 1.10 -0.50
N PHE A 24 -2.54 0.90 -0.18
CA PHE A 24 -3.18 1.38 1.05
C PHE A 24 -3.71 0.19 1.84
N PHE A 25 -3.37 0.13 3.12
CA PHE A 25 -3.82 -0.87 4.07
C PHE A 25 -4.65 -0.17 5.14
N ASP A 26 -5.97 -0.20 4.98
CA ASP A 26 -6.91 0.47 5.88
C ASP A 26 -7.57 -0.56 6.79
N VAL A 27 -7.66 -0.27 8.09
CA VAL A 27 -8.58 -0.96 9.00
C VAL A 27 -9.87 -0.15 9.11
N ARG A 28 -11.01 -0.82 8.98
CA ARG A 28 -12.33 -0.21 9.04
C ARG A 28 -13.22 -0.97 10.01
N GLN A 29 -14.08 -0.24 10.71
CA GLN A 29 -15.10 -0.80 11.60
C GLN A 29 -16.43 -0.94 10.85
N THR A 30 -17.10 -2.07 11.05
CA THR A 30 -18.46 -2.33 10.59
C THR A 30 -19.48 -1.71 11.54
N ARG A 31 -20.76 -1.69 11.15
CA ARG A 31 -21.84 -1.26 12.06
C ARG A 31 -22.05 -2.17 13.26
N GLY A 32 -21.51 -3.40 13.24
CA GLY A 32 -21.62 -4.36 14.32
C GLY A 32 -20.41 -4.39 15.25
N ASP A 33 -19.61 -3.32 15.27
CA ASP A 33 -18.37 -3.21 16.06
C ASP A 33 -17.28 -4.24 15.74
N ASP A 34 -17.38 -4.87 14.57
CA ASP A 34 -16.33 -5.73 14.00
C ASP A 34 -15.37 -4.97 13.10
N TYR A 35 -14.16 -5.50 12.90
CA TYR A 35 -13.12 -4.90 12.07
C TYR A 35 -12.80 -5.73 10.83
N PHE A 36 -12.48 -5.05 9.74
CA PHE A 36 -11.98 -5.65 8.50
C PHE A 36 -10.87 -4.79 7.89
N VAL A 37 -10.04 -5.42 7.07
CA VAL A 37 -8.95 -4.76 6.35
C VAL A 37 -9.37 -4.51 4.91
N THR A 38 -9.07 -3.32 4.40
CA THR A 38 -9.14 -2.99 2.97
C THR A 38 -7.74 -2.80 2.44
N ILE A 39 -7.36 -3.61 1.45
CA ILE A 39 -6.09 -3.45 0.71
C ILE A 39 -6.43 -2.82 -0.63
N THR A 40 -5.90 -1.64 -0.91
CA THR A 40 -6.13 -0.94 -2.18
C THR A 40 -4.82 -0.72 -2.93
N GLU A 41 -4.71 -1.27 -4.14
CA GLU A 41 -3.68 -0.84 -5.10
C GLU A 41 -4.24 0.33 -5.91
N SER A 42 -3.57 1.47 -5.85
CA SER A 42 -3.82 2.61 -6.74
C SER A 42 -2.69 2.74 -7.75
N THR A 43 -3.01 2.63 -9.03
CA THR A 43 -2.05 2.76 -10.14
C THR A 43 -2.41 3.96 -11.01
N LYS A 44 -1.44 4.85 -11.24
CA LYS A 44 -1.59 6.02 -12.12
C LYS A 44 -1.61 5.57 -13.58
N ASN A 45 -2.61 6.00 -14.34
CA ASN A 45 -2.73 5.64 -15.76
C ASN A 45 -1.54 6.16 -16.59
N PHE A 46 -1.20 5.41 -17.64
CA PHE A 46 -0.08 5.73 -18.53
C PHE A 46 -0.42 6.83 -19.55
N HIS A 47 -1.67 6.87 -20.04
CA HIS A 47 -2.11 7.66 -21.19
C HIS A 47 -3.30 8.58 -20.92
N GLY A 48 -3.63 8.83 -19.65
CA GLY A 48 -4.76 9.68 -19.30
C GLY A 48 -4.69 10.16 -17.85
N ASP A 49 -5.57 11.09 -17.52
CA ASP A 49 -5.73 11.59 -16.16
C ASP A 49 -6.52 10.60 -15.31
N GLY A 50 -5.98 10.29 -14.12
CA GLY A 50 -6.66 9.49 -13.12
C GLY A 50 -5.88 8.28 -12.60
N TYR A 51 -6.50 7.60 -11.64
CA TYR A 51 -5.95 6.45 -10.93
C TYR A 51 -6.90 5.27 -11.06
N LEU A 52 -6.37 4.12 -11.46
CA LEU A 52 -7.05 2.85 -11.36
C LEU A 52 -6.91 2.34 -9.92
N ARG A 53 -8.01 1.92 -9.28
CA ARG A 53 -8.00 1.38 -7.92
C ARG A 53 -8.51 -0.05 -7.93
N HIS A 54 -7.67 -0.99 -7.51
CA HIS A 54 -8.06 -2.36 -7.21
C HIS A 54 -8.18 -2.50 -5.70
N LYS A 55 -9.30 -3.05 -5.22
CA LYS A 55 -9.61 -3.11 -3.80
C LYS A 55 -9.96 -4.53 -3.38
N ILE A 56 -9.34 -5.00 -2.32
CA ILE A 56 -9.60 -6.28 -1.66
C ILE A 56 -10.16 -5.98 -0.27
N PHE A 57 -11.22 -6.69 0.11
CA PHE A 57 -11.78 -6.68 1.45
C PHE A 57 -11.41 -7.99 2.13
N LEU A 58 -10.78 -7.90 3.30
CA LEU A 58 -10.35 -9.05 4.07
C LEU A 58 -11.02 -8.99 5.45
N TYR A 59 -11.80 -10.02 5.78
CA TYR A 59 -12.54 -10.11 7.03
C TYR A 59 -11.80 -10.99 8.06
N LYS A 60 -12.09 -10.78 9.34
CA LYS A 60 -11.36 -11.37 10.48
C LYS A 60 -11.27 -12.90 10.44
N GLU A 61 -12.31 -13.56 9.92
CA GLU A 61 -12.39 -15.01 9.77
C GLU A 61 -11.33 -15.59 8.84
N ASP A 62 -10.81 -14.78 7.90
CA ASP A 62 -9.86 -15.22 6.88
C ASP A 62 -8.42 -14.75 7.14
N PHE A 63 -8.17 -13.91 8.15
CA PHE A 63 -6.85 -13.29 8.39
C PHE A 63 -5.71 -14.30 8.40
N ASN A 64 -5.84 -15.36 9.20
CA ASN A 64 -4.76 -16.33 9.35
C ASN A 64 -4.52 -17.12 8.06
N ARG A 65 -5.58 -17.54 7.36
CA ARG A 65 -5.47 -18.30 6.12
C ARG A 65 -4.89 -17.45 5.01
N PHE A 66 -5.38 -16.22 4.85
CA PHE A 66 -4.87 -15.30 3.84
C PHE A 66 -3.40 -14.94 4.08
N MET A 67 -3.02 -14.65 5.33
CA MET A 67 -1.65 -14.29 5.68
C MET A 67 -0.68 -15.47 5.49
N ALA A 68 -1.09 -16.69 5.83
CA ALA A 68 -0.29 -17.88 5.61
C ALA A 68 0.00 -18.10 4.12
N GLU A 69 -1.05 -18.15 3.29
CA GLU A 69 -0.92 -18.38 1.85
C GLU A 69 -0.15 -17.26 1.13
N LEU A 70 -0.37 -16.00 1.54
CA LEU A 70 0.36 -14.86 0.99
C LEU A 70 1.86 -14.95 1.33
N THR A 71 2.19 -15.30 2.58
CA THR A 71 3.58 -15.42 3.03
C THR A 71 4.27 -16.58 2.32
N GLU A 72 3.65 -17.76 2.29
CA GLU A 72 4.19 -18.94 1.62
C GLU A 72 4.43 -18.70 0.12
N THR A 73 3.48 -18.05 -0.55
CA THR A 73 3.62 -17.72 -1.98
C THR A 73 4.79 -16.76 -2.23
N VAL A 74 4.94 -15.74 -1.37
CA VAL A 74 6.05 -14.79 -1.48
C VAL A 74 7.39 -15.48 -1.19
N ASP A 75 7.46 -16.31 -0.16
CA ASP A 75 8.67 -17.04 0.22
C ASP A 75 9.09 -18.03 -0.87
N TYR A 76 8.14 -18.70 -1.52
CA TYR A 76 8.43 -19.56 -2.67
C TYR A 76 9.08 -18.77 -3.82
N VAL A 77 8.59 -17.57 -4.13
CA VAL A 77 9.22 -16.71 -5.14
C VAL A 77 10.65 -16.33 -4.72
N LYS A 78 10.83 -15.91 -3.47
CA LYS A 78 12.12 -15.40 -2.98
C LYS A 78 13.17 -16.49 -2.86
N ASN A 79 12.79 -17.69 -2.42
CA ASN A 79 13.75 -18.75 -2.09
C ASN A 79 13.94 -19.75 -3.23
N GLU A 80 12.87 -20.06 -3.99
CA GLU A 80 12.93 -21.13 -5.00
C GLU A 80 13.03 -20.57 -6.43
N LEU A 81 12.28 -19.51 -6.76
CA LEU A 81 12.25 -18.99 -8.13
C LEU A 81 13.33 -17.95 -8.42
N MET A 82 13.67 -17.12 -7.42
CA MET A 82 14.57 -15.97 -7.57
C MET A 82 15.50 -15.78 -6.35
N PRO A 83 16.25 -16.81 -5.91
CA PRO A 83 17.10 -16.74 -4.71
C PRO A 83 18.23 -15.71 -4.79
N ASP A 84 18.78 -15.47 -5.99
CA ASP A 84 19.91 -14.57 -6.18
C ASP A 84 19.48 -13.11 -6.41
N PHE A 85 18.18 -12.79 -6.35
CA PHE A 85 17.68 -11.45 -6.59
C PHE A 85 17.82 -10.57 -5.34
N ASP A 86 18.43 -9.39 -5.50
CA ASP A 86 18.57 -8.41 -4.41
C ASP A 86 17.24 -7.66 -4.19
N TYR A 87 16.37 -8.25 -3.37
CA TYR A 87 15.10 -7.62 -2.96
C TYR A 87 15.32 -6.36 -2.11
N GLU A 88 16.43 -6.27 -1.37
CA GLU A 88 16.75 -5.12 -0.52
C GLU A 88 17.13 -3.89 -1.35
N GLN A 89 17.63 -4.08 -2.57
CA GLN A 89 17.92 -2.97 -3.48
C GLN A 89 16.70 -2.06 -3.69
N TYR A 90 15.50 -2.64 -3.78
CA TYR A 90 14.27 -1.89 -4.00
C TYR A 90 13.84 -1.12 -2.75
N GLU A 91 14.03 -1.70 -1.56
CA GLU A 91 13.79 -1.00 -0.29
C GLU A 91 14.75 0.19 -0.13
N ARG A 92 16.04 0.00 -0.42
CA ARG A 92 17.04 1.08 -0.39
C ARG A 92 16.68 2.21 -1.36
N ARG A 93 16.35 1.89 -2.61
CA ARG A 93 15.96 2.89 -3.62
C ARG A 93 14.68 3.63 -3.23
N GLN A 94 13.73 2.94 -2.60
CA GLN A 94 12.50 3.56 -2.13
C GLN A 94 12.78 4.52 -0.97
N ALA A 95 13.61 4.12 0.00
CA ALA A 95 14.03 4.96 1.11
C ALA A 95 14.79 6.23 0.63
N GLU A 96 15.71 6.08 -0.32
CA GLU A 96 16.42 7.20 -0.94
C GLU A 96 15.47 8.17 -1.64
N TRP A 97 14.49 7.66 -2.37
CA TRP A 97 13.50 8.48 -3.06
C TRP A 97 12.56 9.20 -2.09
N GLU A 98 12.18 8.56 -0.98
CA GLU A 98 11.38 9.18 0.07
C GLU A 98 12.15 10.30 0.77
N ALA A 99 13.43 10.08 1.11
CA ALA A 99 14.30 11.10 1.69
C ALA A 99 14.44 12.33 0.77
N GLN A 100 14.65 12.13 -0.53
CA GLN A 100 14.75 13.22 -1.52
C GLN A 100 13.45 14.03 -1.63
N GLN A 101 12.28 13.42 -1.50
CA GLN A 101 11.01 14.16 -1.51
C GLN A 101 10.78 14.98 -0.23
N GLU A 102 11.23 14.46 0.92
CA GLU A 102 11.17 15.20 2.19
C GLU A 102 12.13 16.40 2.20
N GLU A 103 13.30 16.28 1.57
CA GLU A 103 14.25 17.39 1.41
C GLU A 103 13.78 18.44 0.40
N GLY A 104 13.32 18.03 -0.78
CA GLY A 104 12.80 18.97 -1.80
C GLY A 104 11.53 19.71 -1.37
N GLY A 105 10.69 19.08 -0.53
CA GLY A 105 9.51 19.73 0.06
C GLY A 105 9.82 20.75 1.15
N LYS A 106 11.04 20.74 1.72
CA LYS A 106 11.50 21.76 2.67
C LYS A 106 12.00 23.03 1.97
N GLU A 107 12.66 22.90 0.82
CA GLU A 107 13.14 24.06 0.05
C GLU A 107 11.99 24.94 -0.47
N ASP A 108 10.84 24.35 -0.82
CA ASP A 108 9.63 25.08 -1.23
C ASP A 108 8.88 25.75 -0.05
N MET A 109 9.19 25.38 1.20
CA MET A 109 8.55 25.91 2.42
C MET A 109 9.39 26.97 3.14
N ASP A 110 10.64 27.19 2.71
CA ASP A 110 11.58 28.16 3.30
C ASP A 110 11.61 29.50 2.54
N TRP A 111 10.66 29.72 1.61
CA TRP A 111 10.53 30.93 0.78
C TRP A 111 9.29 31.80 1.08
N GLU A 112 8.63 31.64 2.23
CA GLU A 112 7.66 32.62 2.76
C GLU A 112 8.21 33.42 3.96
#